data_AF-A0A2A4VBT1-F1
#
_entry.id   AF-A0A2A4VBT1-F1
#
_cell.length_a   1.000
_cell.length_b   1.000
_cell.length_c   1.000
_cell.angle_alpha   90.00
_cell.angle_beta   90.00
_cell.angle_gamma   90.00
#
_symmetry.space_group_name_H-M   'P 1'
#
loop_
_entity.id
_entity.type
_entity.pdbx_description
1 polymer ?
#
loop_
_entity_poly.entity_id
_entity_poly.type
_entity_poly.pdbx_seq_one_letter_code
_entity_poly.pdbx_strand_id
1 'polypeptide(L)'
;MARLPAHEIETLIETTIRNNIEKLCDKTEGPALEYILKCQEDIPAYNLVQKCITKITINLDELTLEVKPKGFKKLVEKHLNVSVTGCEEEFEIKAPYKTGRTKRGTIVIEPKDQTDVFNLPSASLKKLVQGVIWRSKHFEGMTLKDIALRENCSQAYVGTAIFTSFEILQSI
;
A
#
# COMPACT_ATOMS: atom_id res chain seq x y z
N MET A 1 23.25 0.83 -2.30
CA MET A 1 21.96 1.14 -2.97
C MET A 1 21.09 -0.10 -2.89
N ALA A 2 19.97 -0.05 -2.16
CA ALA A 2 19.06 -1.18 -2.01
C ALA A 2 18.21 -1.34 -3.27
N ARG A 3 17.95 -2.59 -3.69
CA ARG A 3 17.18 -2.90 -4.89
C ARG A 3 15.69 -2.69 -4.60
N LEU A 4 15.06 -1.78 -5.34
CA LEU A 4 13.61 -1.63 -5.34
C LEU A 4 12.99 -2.82 -6.09
N PRO A 5 12.06 -3.59 -5.48
CA PRO A 5 11.41 -4.69 -6.16
C PRO A 5 10.46 -4.17 -7.24
N ALA A 6 10.79 -4.46 -8.50
CA ALA A 6 10.03 -4.00 -9.67
C ALA A 6 8.54 -4.39 -9.61
N HIS A 7 8.26 -5.63 -9.20
CA HIS A 7 6.90 -6.15 -9.11
C HIS A 7 5.99 -5.37 -8.13
N GLU A 8 6.53 -4.93 -7.00
CA GLU A 8 5.75 -4.17 -6.01
C GLU A 8 5.42 -2.77 -6.53
N ILE A 9 6.37 -2.14 -7.24
CA ILE A 9 6.15 -0.85 -7.90
C ILE A 9 5.08 -0.98 -8.99
N GLU A 10 5.15 -2.02 -9.83
CA GLU A 10 4.17 -2.27 -10.88
C GLU A 10 2.76 -2.46 -10.31
N THR A 11 2.64 -3.23 -9.22
CA THR A 11 1.35 -3.44 -8.54
C THR A 11 0.83 -2.13 -7.96
N LEU A 12 1.68 -1.33 -7.29
CA LEU A 12 1.28 -0.04 -6.75
C LEU A 12 0.82 0.94 -7.83
N ILE A 13 1.53 0.99 -8.96
CA ILE A 13 1.15 1.81 -10.12
C ILE A 13 -0.21 1.38 -10.65
N GLU A 14 -0.42 0.08 -10.84
CA GLU A 14 -1.68 -0.48 -11.34
C GLU A 14 -2.84 -0.11 -10.42
N THR A 15 -2.72 -0.39 -9.13
CA THR A 15 -3.75 -0.08 -8.13
C THR A 15 -4.05 1.42 -8.08
N THR A 16 -3.01 2.25 -8.16
CA THR A 16 -3.17 3.72 -8.14
C THR A 16 -3.97 4.21 -9.34
N ILE A 17 -3.71 3.69 -10.54
CA ILE A 17 -4.45 4.09 -11.74
C ILE A 17 -5.89 3.58 -11.68
N ARG A 18 -6.09 2.32 -11.31
CA ARG A 18 -7.43 1.71 -11.19
C ARG A 18 -8.32 2.48 -10.22
N ASN A 19 -7.78 2.86 -9.06
CA ASN A 19 -8.50 3.66 -8.06
C ASN A 19 -8.77 5.10 -8.51
N ASN A 20 -8.08 5.61 -9.53
CA ASN A 20 -8.28 6.96 -10.06
C ASN A 20 -8.93 6.95 -11.46
N ILE A 21 -9.53 5.83 -11.90
CA ILE A 21 -10.30 5.76 -13.15
C ILE A 21 -11.43 6.80 -13.17
N GLU A 22 -12.03 7.10 -12.03
CA GLU A 22 -13.07 8.13 -11.93
C GLU A 22 -12.56 9.51 -12.35
N LYS A 23 -11.30 9.84 -12.03
CA LYS A 23 -10.65 11.09 -12.46
C LYS A 23 -10.24 11.06 -13.93
N LEU A 24 -10.03 9.87 -14.51
CA LEU A 24 -9.76 9.72 -15.95
C LEU A 24 -11.01 10.01 -16.80
N CYS A 25 -12.20 9.76 -16.27
CA CYS A 25 -13.47 9.81 -16.99
C CYS A 25 -14.23 11.14 -16.84
N ASP A 26 -13.55 12.21 -16.44
CA ASP A 26 -14.06 13.54 -16.11
C ASP A 26 -15.54 13.78 -16.48
N LYS A 27 -16.44 13.51 -15.51
CA LYS A 27 -17.91 13.66 -15.61
C LYS A 27 -18.63 12.84 -16.69
N THR A 28 -18.26 11.59 -16.92
CA THR A 28 -19.14 10.68 -17.67
C THR A 28 -20.33 10.27 -16.78
N GLU A 29 -21.55 10.66 -17.16
CA GLU A 29 -22.78 10.39 -16.39
C GLU A 29 -22.96 8.89 -16.11
N GLY A 30 -23.12 8.57 -14.83
CA GLY A 30 -23.67 7.35 -14.21
C GLY A 30 -23.36 6.00 -14.86
N PRO A 31 -24.18 5.52 -15.79
CA PRO A 31 -24.15 4.13 -16.26
C PRO A 31 -22.86 3.72 -17.00
N ALA A 32 -22.23 4.65 -17.73
CA ALA A 32 -20.99 4.35 -18.45
C ALA A 32 -19.80 4.20 -17.49
N LEU A 33 -19.74 5.02 -16.43
CA LEU A 33 -18.73 4.93 -15.39
C LEU A 33 -18.86 3.63 -14.59
N GLU A 34 -20.09 3.27 -14.18
CA GLU A 34 -20.35 2.02 -13.46
C GLU A 34 -19.98 0.78 -14.30
N TYR A 35 -20.24 0.82 -15.61
CA TYR A 35 -19.86 -0.25 -16.52
C TYR A 35 -18.33 -0.35 -16.65
N ILE A 36 -17.64 0.78 -16.78
CA ILE A 36 -16.18 0.83 -16.83
C ILE A 36 -15.57 0.32 -15.51
N LEU A 37 -16.13 0.67 -14.36
CA LEU A 37 -15.66 0.20 -13.05
C LEU A 37 -15.90 -1.31 -12.86
N LYS A 38 -17.00 -1.85 -13.38
CA LYS A 38 -17.29 -3.30 -13.34
C LYS A 38 -16.41 -4.10 -14.30
N CYS A 39 -16.13 -3.56 -15.48
CA CYS A 39 -15.34 -4.23 -16.53
C CYS A 39 -13.89 -3.74 -16.59
N GLN A 40 -13.40 -3.06 -15.55
CA GLN A 40 -12.02 -2.54 -15.54
C GLN A 40 -10.96 -3.65 -15.63
N GLU A 41 -11.29 -4.86 -15.15
CA GLU A 41 -10.40 -6.03 -15.19
C GLU A 41 -10.16 -6.53 -16.63
N ASP A 42 -11.09 -6.25 -17.56
CA ASP A 42 -10.94 -6.61 -18.97
C ASP A 42 -9.91 -5.75 -19.70
N ILE A 43 -9.49 -4.62 -19.10
CA ILE A 43 -8.41 -3.78 -19.62
C ILE A 43 -7.07 -4.29 -19.07
N PRO A 44 -6.15 -4.78 -19.93
CA PRO A 44 -4.86 -5.28 -19.48
C PRO A 44 -4.03 -4.20 -18.80
N ALA A 45 -3.52 -4.49 -17.61
CA ALA A 45 -2.71 -3.59 -16.78
C ALA A 45 -1.54 -2.96 -17.56
N TYR A 46 -0.82 -3.78 -18.32
CA TYR A 46 0.29 -3.34 -19.17
C TYR A 46 -0.13 -2.27 -20.18
N ASN A 47 -1.29 -2.44 -20.84
CA ASN A 47 -1.78 -1.49 -21.83
C ASN A 47 -2.22 -0.19 -21.17
N LEU A 48 -2.84 -0.28 -19.98
CA LEU A 48 -3.22 0.85 -19.14
C LEU A 48 -2.00 1.69 -18.76
N VAL A 49 -0.96 1.06 -18.22
CA VAL A 49 0.28 1.72 -17.83
C VAL A 49 0.97 2.35 -19.05
N GLN A 50 1.13 1.59 -20.14
CA GLN A 50 1.86 2.04 -21.33
C GLN A 50 1.19 3.23 -22.04
N LYS A 51 -0.15 3.28 -22.07
CA LYS A 51 -0.87 4.32 -22.81
C LYS A 51 -1.30 5.50 -21.95
N CYS A 52 -1.56 5.29 -20.66
CA CYS A 52 -2.06 6.34 -19.79
C CYS A 52 -0.93 7.06 -19.04
N ILE A 53 0.21 6.40 -18.76
CA ILE A 53 1.30 7.02 -18.01
C ILE A 53 2.34 7.61 -18.96
N THR A 54 2.70 8.85 -18.71
CA THR A 54 3.80 9.52 -19.43
C THR A 54 5.09 9.44 -18.66
N LYS A 55 5.01 9.63 -17.34
CA LYS A 55 6.17 9.68 -16.46
C LYS A 55 5.86 9.11 -15.10
N ILE A 56 6.81 8.36 -14.57
CA ILE A 56 6.79 7.82 -13.21
C ILE A 56 7.98 8.42 -12.49
N THR A 57 7.72 9.14 -11.40
CA THR A 57 8.77 9.70 -10.54
C THR A 57 8.69 9.01 -9.18
N ILE A 58 9.77 8.32 -8.81
CA ILE A 58 9.90 7.61 -7.53
C ILE A 58 10.70 8.52 -6.58
N ASN A 59 10.04 9.20 -5.66
CA ASN A 59 10.67 9.93 -4.56
C ASN A 59 10.76 9.01 -3.33
N LEU A 60 11.43 9.46 -2.25
CA LEU A 60 11.68 8.63 -1.06
C LEU A 60 10.40 8.12 -0.35
N ASP A 61 9.34 8.94 -0.32
CA ASP A 61 8.09 8.64 0.42
C ASP A 61 6.83 8.75 -0.46
N GLU A 62 7.00 9.09 -1.74
CA GLU A 62 5.89 9.32 -2.66
C GLU A 62 6.22 8.89 -4.09
N LEU A 63 5.23 8.29 -4.74
CA LEU A 63 5.24 7.96 -6.16
C LEU A 63 4.38 9.01 -6.87
N THR A 64 4.95 9.72 -7.83
CA THR A 64 4.21 10.67 -8.66
C THR A 64 4.05 10.12 -10.06
N LEU A 65 2.81 9.97 -10.50
CA LEU A 65 2.43 9.49 -11.82
C LEU A 65 1.87 10.67 -12.62
N GLU A 66 2.48 10.94 -13.78
CA GLU A 66 1.98 11.92 -14.74
C GLU A 66 1.13 11.20 -15.78
N VAL A 67 -0.17 11.51 -15.79
CA VAL A 67 -1.16 10.71 -16.51
C VAL A 67 -1.80 11.52 -17.64
N LYS A 68 -1.83 10.91 -18.84
CA LYS A 68 -2.48 11.44 -20.04
C LYS A 68 -3.75 10.65 -20.34
N PRO A 69 -4.94 11.18 -20.01
CA PRO A 69 -6.20 10.46 -20.17
C PRO A 69 -6.60 10.22 -21.64
N LYS A 70 -5.95 10.88 -22.62
CA LYS A 70 -6.11 10.60 -24.06
C LYS A 70 -5.82 9.13 -24.45
N GLY A 71 -4.86 8.49 -23.77
CA GLY A 71 -4.55 7.08 -23.97
C GLY A 71 -5.63 6.15 -23.43
N PHE A 72 -6.27 6.54 -22.33
CA PHE A 72 -7.35 5.81 -21.68
C PHE A 72 -8.61 5.75 -22.56
N LYS A 73 -9.00 6.88 -23.19
CA LYS A 73 -10.13 6.92 -24.12
C LYS A 73 -10.03 5.87 -25.23
N LYS A 74 -8.85 5.76 -25.86
CA LYS A 74 -8.57 4.75 -26.90
C LYS A 74 -8.61 3.31 -26.38
N LEU A 75 -8.35 3.09 -25.10
CA LEU A 75 -8.41 1.76 -24.48
C LEU A 75 -9.85 1.37 -24.17
N VAL A 76 -10.64 2.29 -23.61
CA VAL A 76 -12.05 2.06 -23.31
C VAL A 76 -12.85 1.84 -24.60
N GLU A 77 -12.60 2.63 -25.64
CA GLU A 77 -13.22 2.41 -26.96
C GLU A 77 -12.84 1.05 -27.56
N LYS A 78 -11.58 0.62 -27.39
CA LYS A 78 -11.10 -0.66 -27.96
C LYS A 78 -11.58 -1.89 -27.20
N HIS A 79 -11.61 -1.83 -25.87
CA HIS A 79 -11.86 -3.00 -25.02
C HIS A 79 -13.29 -3.07 -24.48
N LEU A 80 -13.93 -1.92 -24.25
CA LEU A 80 -15.27 -1.83 -23.67
C LEU A 80 -16.30 -1.28 -24.67
N ASN A 81 -15.85 -0.79 -25.83
CA ASN A 81 -16.69 -0.19 -26.87
C ASN A 81 -17.56 0.97 -26.36
N VAL A 82 -17.08 1.67 -25.31
CA VAL A 82 -17.73 2.84 -24.70
C VAL A 82 -16.99 4.11 -25.08
N SER A 83 -17.71 5.15 -25.47
CA SER A 83 -17.13 6.48 -25.73
C SER A 83 -17.06 7.30 -24.44
N VAL A 84 -15.84 7.67 -24.03
CA VAL A 84 -15.62 8.57 -22.89
C VAL A 84 -15.40 9.99 -23.39
N THR A 85 -16.10 10.95 -22.80
CA THR A 85 -15.95 12.40 -23.02
C THR A 85 -15.31 13.04 -21.79
N GLY A 86 -14.42 14.02 -21.97
CA GLY A 86 -13.80 14.78 -20.86
C GLY A 86 -12.30 14.53 -20.61
N CYS A 87 -11.64 13.69 -21.40
CA CYS A 87 -10.22 13.35 -21.21
C CYS A 87 -9.23 14.35 -21.86
N GLU A 88 -9.23 15.63 -21.50
CA GLU A 88 -8.35 16.63 -22.16
C GLU A 88 -7.12 17.04 -21.35
N GLU A 89 -7.21 17.13 -20.02
CA GLU A 89 -6.12 17.67 -19.20
C GLU A 89 -5.21 16.56 -18.65
N GLU A 90 -3.90 16.81 -18.73
CA GLU A 90 -2.88 15.97 -18.08
C GLU A 90 -2.93 16.27 -16.58
N PHE A 91 -2.90 15.23 -15.75
CA PHE A 91 -2.93 15.42 -14.31
C PHE A 91 -1.91 14.54 -13.61
N GLU A 92 -1.48 15.01 -12.44
CA GLU A 92 -0.56 14.31 -11.57
C GLU A 92 -1.33 13.53 -10.50
N ILE A 93 -1.02 12.25 -10.36
CA ILE A 93 -1.48 11.42 -9.25
C ILE A 93 -0.30 11.18 -8.31
N LYS A 94 -0.48 11.54 -7.05
CA LYS A 94 0.51 11.26 -5.99
C LYS A 94 0.00 10.09 -5.16
N ALA A 95 0.76 9.01 -5.13
CA ALA A 95 0.53 7.86 -4.27
C ALA A 95 1.63 7.80 -3.19
N PRO A 96 1.29 8.09 -1.92
CA PRO A 96 2.26 7.95 -0.85
C PRO A 96 2.58 6.47 -0.62
N TYR A 97 3.85 6.15 -0.43
CA TYR A 97 4.27 4.78 -0.12
C TYR A 97 5.29 4.77 1.01
N LYS A 98 5.25 3.75 1.87
CA LYS A 98 6.26 3.55 2.91
C LYS A 98 7.24 2.49 2.46
N THR A 99 8.52 2.72 2.76
CA THR A 99 9.59 1.73 2.55
C THR A 99 9.87 0.96 3.84
N GLY A 100 9.46 -0.31 3.90
CA GLY A 100 9.77 -1.22 5.00
C GLY A 100 11.02 -2.06 4.70
N ARG A 101 11.91 -2.30 5.67
CA ARG A 101 13.01 -3.27 5.49
C ARG A 101 12.57 -4.66 5.96
N THR A 102 12.53 -5.62 5.04
CA THR A 102 12.41 -7.04 5.43
C THR A 102 13.71 -7.56 6.03
N LYS A 103 13.65 -8.70 6.74
CA LYS A 103 14.81 -9.36 7.39
C LYS A 103 15.96 -9.70 6.42
N ARG A 104 15.76 -9.62 5.10
CA ARG A 104 16.77 -9.87 4.06
C ARG A 104 17.26 -8.61 3.35
N GLY A 105 16.89 -7.42 3.83
CA GLY A 105 17.33 -6.14 3.25
C GLY A 105 16.55 -5.67 2.01
N THR A 106 15.48 -6.37 1.64
CA THR A 106 14.56 -5.94 0.56
C THR A 106 13.61 -4.87 1.10
N ILE A 107 13.47 -3.78 0.35
CA ILE A 107 12.50 -2.71 0.62
C ILE A 107 11.12 -3.20 0.18
N VAL A 108 10.15 -3.23 1.09
CA VAL A 108 8.74 -3.47 0.78
C VAL A 108 8.01 -2.14 0.70
N ILE A 109 7.23 -1.96 -0.35
CA ILE A 109 6.43 -0.76 -0.62
C ILE A 109 5.01 -1.02 -0.13
N GLU A 110 4.61 -0.41 0.98
CA GLU A 110 3.25 -0.53 1.53
C GLU A 110 2.43 0.75 1.26
N PRO A 111 1.18 0.64 0.78
CA PRO A 111 0.26 1.77 0.67
C PRO A 111 0.03 2.41 2.04
N LYS A 112 0.08 3.73 2.13
CA LYS A 112 0.06 4.47 3.40
C LYS A 112 -1.22 4.28 4.23
N ASP A 113 -2.33 3.88 3.61
CA ASP A 113 -3.66 3.94 4.20
C ASP A 113 -4.21 2.62 4.79
N GLN A 114 -3.39 1.57 4.90
CA GLN A 114 -3.79 0.34 5.61
C GLN A 114 -2.65 -0.21 6.47
N THR A 115 -2.36 0.47 7.59
CA THR A 115 -1.75 -0.20 8.75
C THR A 115 -2.79 -1.09 9.43
N ASP A 116 -3.29 -2.09 8.70
CA ASP A 116 -4.06 -3.15 9.33
C ASP A 116 -3.09 -4.02 10.15
N VAL A 117 -3.44 -4.25 11.42
CA VAL A 117 -2.69 -5.12 12.33
C VAL A 117 -2.53 -6.51 11.75
N PHE A 118 -3.49 -6.95 10.91
CA PHE A 118 -3.48 -8.24 10.23
C PHE A 118 -2.53 -8.29 9.02
N ASN A 119 -2.07 -7.14 8.50
CA ASN A 119 -1.08 -7.06 7.42
C ASN A 119 0.37 -7.10 7.93
N LEU A 120 0.58 -7.10 9.27
CA LEU A 120 1.92 -7.17 9.84
C LEU A 120 2.61 -8.52 9.51
N PRO A 121 3.92 -8.51 9.21
CA PRO A 121 4.68 -9.76 9.08
C PRO A 121 4.51 -10.66 10.31
N SER A 122 4.42 -11.98 10.12
CA SER A 122 4.14 -12.94 11.19
C SER A 122 5.04 -12.81 12.43
N ALA A 123 6.31 -12.42 12.22
CA ALA A 123 7.24 -12.14 13.31
C ALA A 123 6.89 -10.87 14.11
N SER A 124 6.40 -9.83 13.45
CA SER A 124 5.96 -8.57 14.06
C SER A 124 4.62 -8.76 14.78
N LEU A 125 3.68 -9.52 14.20
CA LEU A 125 2.42 -9.88 14.85
C LEU A 125 2.66 -10.69 16.14
N LYS A 126 3.57 -11.67 16.10
CA LYS A 126 3.96 -12.44 17.30
C LYS A 126 4.54 -11.52 18.39
N LYS A 127 5.40 -10.58 18.02
CA LYS A 127 5.96 -9.59 18.96
C LYS A 127 4.89 -8.66 19.53
N LEU A 128 3.94 -8.23 18.73
CA LEU A 128 2.82 -7.39 19.17
C LEU A 128 2.00 -8.12 20.24
N VAL A 129 1.57 -9.35 19.97
CA VAL A 129 0.80 -10.16 20.92
C VAL A 129 1.59 -10.43 22.20
N GLN A 130 2.88 -10.80 22.08
CA GLN A 130 3.77 -10.98 23.23
C GLN A 130 3.89 -9.70 24.05
N GLY A 131 4.11 -8.55 23.40
CA GLY A 131 4.20 -7.25 24.05
C GLY A 131 2.93 -6.89 24.81
N VAL A 132 1.74 -7.09 24.24
CA VAL A 132 0.46 -6.82 24.91
C VAL A 132 0.26 -7.70 26.14
N ILE A 133 0.52 -9.01 26.03
CA ILE A 133 0.36 -9.96 27.16
C ILE A 133 1.36 -9.64 28.27
N TRP A 134 2.62 -9.40 27.92
CA TRP A 134 3.68 -9.11 28.88
C TRP A 134 3.50 -7.76 29.54
N ARG A 135 3.00 -6.77 28.78
CA ARG A 135 2.58 -5.48 29.30
C ARG A 135 1.52 -5.65 30.40
N SER A 136 0.43 -6.38 30.13
CA SER A 136 -0.63 -6.60 31.13
C SER A 136 -0.06 -7.20 32.41
N LYS A 137 0.76 -8.26 32.29
CA LYS A 137 1.40 -8.92 33.42
C LYS A 137 2.34 -8.01 34.19
N HIS A 138 3.06 -7.13 33.48
CA HIS A 138 3.93 -6.15 34.11
C HIS A 138 3.15 -5.10 34.91
N PHE A 139 2.05 -4.58 34.36
CA PHE A 139 1.14 -3.67 35.06
C PHE A 139 0.40 -4.34 36.23
N GLU A 140 0.18 -5.66 36.16
CA GLU A 140 -0.32 -6.49 37.27
C GLU A 140 0.74 -6.77 38.35
N GLY A 141 1.97 -6.25 38.19
CA GLY A 141 3.03 -6.29 39.22
C GLY A 141 4.14 -7.31 38.97
N MET A 142 4.10 -8.08 37.87
CA MET A 142 5.19 -9.00 37.52
C MET A 142 6.42 -8.21 37.03
N THR A 143 7.64 -8.55 37.46
CA THR A 143 8.82 -7.84 36.95
C THR A 143 9.17 -8.30 35.53
N LEU A 144 9.86 -7.46 34.77
CA LEU A 144 10.40 -7.85 33.46
C LEU A 144 11.34 -9.06 33.57
N LYS A 145 11.99 -9.24 34.74
CA LYS A 145 12.84 -10.40 35.04
C LYS A 145 12.04 -11.69 35.08
N ASP A 146 10.91 -11.68 35.76
CA ASP A 146 10.07 -12.86 35.95
C ASP A 146 9.42 -13.27 34.63
N ILE A 147 9.02 -12.29 33.81
CA ILE A 147 8.52 -12.53 32.45
C ILE A 147 9.63 -13.16 31.59
N ALA A 148 10.83 -12.59 31.60
CA ALA A 148 11.97 -13.08 30.83
C ALA A 148 12.34 -14.52 31.21
N LEU A 149 12.33 -14.83 32.50
CA LEU A 149 12.65 -16.15 33.05
C LEU A 149 11.58 -17.19 32.67
N ARG A 150 10.28 -16.84 32.75
CA ARG A 150 9.19 -17.73 32.33
C ARG A 150 9.22 -18.04 30.83
N GLU A 151 9.54 -17.05 30.01
CA GLU A 151 9.50 -17.16 28.55
C GLU A 151 10.84 -17.59 27.93
N ASN A 152 11.84 -17.88 28.77
CA ASN A 152 13.20 -18.25 28.38
C ASN A 152 13.82 -17.26 27.37
N CYS A 153 13.71 -15.96 27.66
CA CYS A 153 14.24 -14.90 26.83
C CYS A 153 14.99 -13.85 27.67
N SER A 154 15.63 -12.89 27.02
CA SER A 154 16.32 -11.81 27.74
C SER A 154 15.34 -10.75 28.23
N GLN A 155 15.63 -10.12 29.37
CA GLN A 155 14.84 -8.97 29.86
C GLN A 155 14.77 -7.84 28.83
N ALA A 156 15.87 -7.60 28.12
CA ALA A 156 15.91 -6.63 27.03
C ALA A 156 14.89 -6.97 25.93
N TYR A 157 14.76 -8.25 25.56
CA TYR A 157 13.78 -8.69 24.57
C TYR A 157 12.33 -8.42 25.05
N VAL A 158 12.03 -8.69 26.32
CA VAL A 158 10.71 -8.38 26.91
C VAL A 158 10.42 -6.88 26.83
N GLY A 159 11.38 -6.04 27.23
CA GLY A 159 11.24 -4.58 27.15
C GLY A 159 11.02 -4.09 25.70
N THR A 160 11.80 -4.59 24.74
CA THR A 160 11.61 -4.27 23.32
C THR A 160 10.24 -4.70 22.82
N ALA A 161 9.76 -5.90 23.17
CA ALA A 161 8.45 -6.37 22.74
C ALA A 161 7.30 -5.50 23.29
N ILE A 162 7.38 -5.09 24.57
CA ILE A 162 6.42 -4.17 25.18
C ILE A 162 6.44 -2.81 24.47
N PHE A 163 7.63 -2.23 24.26
CA PHE A 163 7.75 -0.92 23.62
C PHE A 163 7.25 -0.93 22.17
N THR A 164 7.68 -1.92 21.38
CA THR A 164 7.20 -2.11 19.99
C THR A 164 5.69 -2.30 19.94
N SER A 165 5.07 -2.94 20.95
CA SER A 165 3.60 -3.05 20.99
C SER A 165 2.90 -1.70 21.15
N PHE A 166 3.47 -0.77 21.91
CA PHE A 166 2.95 0.60 22.01
C PHE A 166 3.10 1.37 20.71
N GLU A 167 4.27 1.31 20.07
CA GLU A 167 4.51 2.00 18.79
C GLU A 167 3.53 1.55 17.72
N ILE A 168 3.29 0.23 17.60
CA ILE A 168 2.36 -0.32 16.64
C ILE A 168 0.92 0.12 16.95
N LEU A 169 0.46 -0.03 18.20
CA LEU A 169 -0.91 0.31 18.60
C LEU A 169 -1.22 1.81 18.59
N GLN A 170 -0.21 2.69 18.70
CA GLN A 170 -0.37 4.14 18.56
C GLN A 170 -0.30 4.62 17.11
N SER A 171 0.21 3.79 16.20
CA SER A 171 0.33 4.10 14.77
C SER A 171 -0.84 3.57 13.94
N ILE A 172 -1.81 2.92 14.58
CA ILE A 172 -3.09 2.45 14.03
C ILE A 172 -4.16 3.44 14.47
#